data_AF-A0A8C9PM05-F1
#
_entry.id   AF-A0A8C9PM05-F1
#
_cell.length_a   1.000
_cell.length_b   1.000
_cell.length_c   1.000
_cell.angle_alpha   90.00
_cell.angle_beta   90.00
_cell.angle_gamma   90.00
#
_symmetry.space_group_name_H-M   'P 1'
#
loop_
_entity.id
_entity.type
_entity.pdbx_description
1 polymer ?
#
loop_
_entity_poly.entity_id
_entity_poly.type
_entity_poly.pdbx_seq_one_letter_code
_entity_poly.pdbx_strand_id
1 'polypeptide(L)'
;KRKENTFLTLEYMLRNLQSKLLIKESMLQQMKSELESYKENNTQQSFQIMSLRDDIQDLQELIASLTRIKSLKNTNIESLERGNWELTERVTALENLLKVHLVEREKAERKADLLEKMLSGTSRFPSYMTMKGQEDLLDVFPVKTEAFLANNFERDIFHTEEPNHKQKIWDGCQQDLIQEYKQASELDRQPYSCGWETETAQSQYQNFLSQLSTLLSDSIVPIPATEEAVKERILEISENELSWKSRTEGLQQEIQMLTKQLEQLHQIYEETAQESPQGGENYREQKKPLKRLDGNIDKHNKKFKQLEMLLNIRQNLQIITTPILEEKIQKLQKQLSDLKLSNKNMKTQLTKINVLKDKTIMKLRQSLTKVETMKEKVVMNIDDLKTTSHSAEQEARSDKEKARQMFDTVTPELSIAKNALEVSGQEQELGDFRETILKMLGFDMKTADKEIINQLKLIIQVYEISNKSKIASDCETGQDNE
;
A
#
# COMPACT_ATOMS: atom_id res chain seq x y z
N LYS A 1 -93.58 9.89 -59.53
CA LYS A 1 -92.61 9.46 -60.59
C LYS A 1 -91.38 10.36 -60.80
N ARG A 2 -91.38 11.47 -61.57
CA ARG A 2 -90.11 12.24 -61.81
C ARG A 2 -89.47 12.81 -60.54
N LYS A 3 -90.26 13.49 -59.69
CA LYS A 3 -89.79 14.05 -58.39
C LYS A 3 -89.33 12.98 -57.40
N GLU A 4 -89.92 11.79 -57.50
CA GLU A 4 -89.66 10.65 -56.63
C GLU A 4 -88.35 9.95 -57.01
N ASN A 5 -88.06 9.85 -58.31
CA ASN A 5 -86.79 9.32 -58.81
C ASN A 5 -85.61 10.26 -58.47
N THR A 6 -85.82 11.59 -58.55
CA THR A 6 -84.81 12.57 -58.10
C THR A 6 -84.58 12.53 -56.59
N PHE A 7 -85.65 12.31 -55.81
CA PHE A 7 -85.56 12.17 -54.35
C PHE A 7 -84.74 10.94 -53.96
N LEU A 8 -85.05 9.77 -54.54
CA LEU A 8 -84.30 8.53 -54.30
C LEU A 8 -82.82 8.65 -54.72
N THR A 9 -82.53 9.37 -55.81
CA THR A 9 -81.14 9.60 -56.26
C THR A 9 -80.37 10.51 -55.28
N LEU A 10 -81.02 11.55 -54.74
CA LEU A 10 -80.45 12.43 -53.72
C LEU A 10 -80.22 11.68 -52.40
N GLU A 11 -81.18 10.85 -51.98
CA GLU A 11 -81.07 10.02 -50.78
C GLU A 11 -79.91 9.03 -50.88
N TYR A 12 -79.74 8.38 -52.03
CA TYR A 12 -78.60 7.51 -52.32
C TYR A 12 -77.26 8.28 -52.27
N MET A 13 -77.18 9.46 -52.88
CA MET A 13 -75.97 10.29 -52.85
C MET A 13 -75.63 10.76 -51.43
N LEU A 14 -76.63 11.14 -50.64
CA LEU A 14 -76.45 11.54 -49.24
C LEU A 14 -75.92 10.38 -48.40
N ARG A 15 -76.48 9.18 -48.56
CA ARG A 15 -76.02 7.98 -47.87
C ARG A 15 -74.60 7.58 -48.27
N ASN A 16 -74.23 7.73 -49.54
CA ASN A 16 -72.88 7.49 -50.04
C ASN A 16 -71.87 8.50 -49.46
N LEU A 17 -72.22 9.79 -49.41
CA LEU A 17 -71.39 10.82 -48.80
C LEU A 17 -71.22 10.60 -47.29
N GLN A 18 -72.28 10.22 -46.58
CA GLN A 18 -72.23 9.83 -45.17
C GLN A 18 -71.30 8.64 -44.94
N SER A 19 -71.38 7.60 -45.78
CA SER A 19 -70.49 6.43 -45.71
C SER A 19 -69.01 6.83 -45.93
N LYS A 20 -68.72 7.65 -46.94
CA LYS A 20 -67.37 8.16 -47.19
C LYS A 20 -66.84 9.01 -46.04
N LEU A 21 -67.68 9.86 -45.46
CA LEU A 21 -67.33 10.68 -44.30
C LEU A 21 -66.97 9.80 -43.11
N LEU A 22 -67.81 8.79 -42.82
CA LEU A 22 -67.58 7.83 -41.73
C LEU A 22 -66.24 7.09 -41.91
N ILE A 23 -65.92 6.64 -43.13
CA ILE A 23 -64.64 6.00 -43.44
C ILE A 23 -63.47 6.95 -43.18
N LYS A 24 -63.57 8.21 -43.63
CA LYS A 24 -62.51 9.21 -43.41
C LYS A 24 -62.35 9.56 -41.94
N GLU A 25 -63.44 9.63 -41.18
CA GLU A 25 -63.42 9.84 -39.74
C GLU A 25 -62.74 8.67 -39.01
N SER A 26 -63.02 7.43 -39.40
CA SER A 26 -62.32 6.26 -38.89
C SER A 26 -60.82 6.28 -39.20
N MET A 27 -60.42 6.66 -40.43
CA MET A 27 -59.00 6.79 -40.80
C MET A 27 -58.30 7.88 -39.99
N LEU A 28 -58.97 9.01 -39.76
CA LEU A 28 -58.44 10.11 -38.95
C LEU A 28 -58.26 9.68 -37.50
N GLN A 29 -59.21 8.93 -36.94
CA GLN A 29 -59.11 8.42 -35.57
C GLN A 29 -57.96 7.42 -35.42
N GLN A 30 -57.73 6.55 -36.40
CA GLN A 30 -56.57 5.64 -36.42
C GLN A 30 -55.26 6.42 -36.51
N MET A 31 -55.17 7.41 -37.41
CA MET A 31 -53.98 8.22 -37.56
C MET A 31 -53.68 9.03 -36.28
N LYS A 32 -54.72 9.44 -35.55
CA LYS A 32 -54.59 10.09 -34.24
C LYS A 32 -54.06 9.14 -33.16
N SER A 33 -54.50 7.88 -33.12
CA SER A 33 -53.96 6.91 -32.16
C SER A 33 -52.52 6.53 -32.47
N GLU A 34 -52.16 6.37 -33.75
CA GLU A 34 -50.78 6.14 -34.16
C GLU A 34 -49.89 7.32 -33.76
N LEU A 35 -50.32 8.56 -34.00
CA LEU A 35 -49.58 9.76 -33.60
C LEU A 35 -49.35 9.81 -32.08
N GLU A 36 -50.35 9.47 -31.28
CA GLU A 36 -50.22 9.46 -29.82
C GLU A 36 -49.26 8.37 -29.34
N SER A 37 -49.31 7.17 -29.97
CA SER A 37 -48.33 6.11 -29.71
C SER A 37 -46.90 6.54 -30.06
N TYR A 38 -46.70 7.26 -31.17
CA TYR A 38 -45.40 7.82 -31.52
C TYR A 38 -44.90 8.83 -30.50
N LYS A 39 -45.78 9.70 -29.99
CA LYS A 39 -45.40 10.65 -28.93
C LYS A 39 -45.00 9.94 -27.65
N GLU A 40 -45.78 8.95 -27.21
CA GLU A 40 -45.49 8.18 -26.01
C GLU A 40 -44.13 7.48 -26.14
N ASN A 41 -43.89 6.78 -27.26
CA ASN A 41 -42.60 6.16 -27.55
C ASN A 41 -41.45 7.18 -27.52
N ASN A 42 -41.64 8.36 -28.11
CA ASN A 42 -40.62 9.42 -28.10
C ASN A 42 -40.35 9.95 -26.68
N THR A 43 -41.39 10.10 -25.84
CA THR A 43 -41.19 10.49 -24.44
C THR A 43 -40.44 9.40 -23.66
N GLN A 44 -40.79 8.13 -23.85
CA GLN A 44 -40.10 7.00 -23.22
C GLN A 44 -38.63 6.94 -23.63
N GLN A 45 -38.35 7.10 -24.93
CA GLN A 45 -36.97 7.17 -25.43
C GLN A 45 -36.23 8.37 -24.84
N SER A 46 -36.87 9.53 -24.72
CA SER A 46 -36.26 10.71 -24.10
C SER A 46 -35.91 10.47 -22.62
N PHE A 47 -36.76 9.77 -21.86
CA PHE A 47 -36.45 9.38 -20.47
C PHE A 47 -35.27 8.42 -20.40
N GLN A 48 -35.20 7.42 -21.28
CA GLN A 48 -34.08 6.49 -21.34
C GLN A 48 -32.76 7.21 -21.68
N ILE A 49 -32.79 8.14 -22.64
CA ILE A 49 -31.64 8.96 -23.01
C ILE A 49 -31.19 9.83 -21.83
N MET A 50 -32.13 10.38 -21.06
CA MET A 50 -31.80 11.16 -19.86
C MET A 50 -31.10 10.30 -18.80
N SER A 51 -31.67 9.12 -18.49
CA SER A 51 -31.05 8.19 -17.54
C SER A 51 -29.66 7.74 -17.97
N LEU A 52 -29.47 7.45 -19.26
CA LEU A 52 -28.14 7.09 -19.78
C LEU A 52 -27.15 8.26 -19.70
N ARG A 53 -27.62 9.50 -19.89
CA ARG A 53 -26.79 10.70 -19.73
C ARG A 53 -26.33 10.85 -18.28
N ASP A 54 -27.24 10.65 -17.32
CA ASP A 54 -26.91 10.71 -15.88
C ASP A 54 -25.87 9.63 -15.53
N ASP A 55 -26.06 8.38 -15.98
CA ASP A 55 -25.10 7.29 -15.76
C ASP A 55 -23.71 7.62 -16.38
N ILE A 56 -23.67 8.25 -17.56
CA ILE A 56 -22.41 8.70 -18.18
C ILE A 56 -21.73 9.78 -17.33
N GLN A 57 -22.49 10.70 -16.75
CA GLN A 57 -21.96 11.77 -15.92
C GLN A 57 -21.36 11.21 -14.61
N ASP A 58 -22.02 10.25 -13.97
CA ASP A 58 -21.49 9.56 -12.80
C ASP A 58 -20.18 8.82 -13.12
N LEU A 59 -20.12 8.15 -14.28
CA LEU A 59 -18.89 7.48 -14.74
C LEU A 59 -17.75 8.48 -15.01
N GLN A 60 -18.05 9.66 -15.57
CA GLN A 60 -17.05 10.71 -15.78
C GLN A 60 -16.48 11.23 -14.46
N GLU A 61 -17.33 11.41 -13.45
CA GLU A 61 -16.88 11.81 -12.10
C GLU A 61 -16.00 10.72 -11.45
N LEU A 62 -16.38 9.45 -11.60
CA LEU A 62 -15.57 8.33 -11.12
C LEU A 62 -14.20 8.30 -11.80
N ILE A 63 -14.13 8.48 -13.12
CA ILE A 63 -12.88 8.54 -13.87
C ILE A 63 -12.01 9.72 -13.38
N ALA A 64 -12.61 10.88 -13.16
CA ALA A 64 -11.89 12.05 -12.64
C ALA A 64 -11.34 11.77 -11.22
N SER A 65 -12.12 11.15 -10.34
CA SER A 65 -11.68 10.77 -8.99
C SER A 65 -10.52 9.77 -9.03
N LEU A 66 -10.62 8.75 -9.89
CA LEU A 66 -9.59 7.73 -10.06
C LEU A 66 -8.30 8.33 -10.61
N THR A 67 -8.41 9.30 -11.52
CA THR A 67 -7.26 10.04 -12.04
C THR A 67 -6.54 10.83 -10.94
N ARG A 68 -7.29 11.51 -10.05
CA ARG A 68 -6.71 12.20 -8.89
C ARG A 68 -6.04 11.24 -7.90
N ILE A 69 -6.66 10.10 -7.62
CA ILE A 69 -6.06 9.08 -6.75
C ILE A 69 -4.78 8.53 -7.36
N LYS A 70 -4.77 8.27 -8.67
CA LYS A 70 -3.59 7.81 -9.39
C LYS A 70 -2.45 8.83 -9.32
N SER A 71 -2.73 10.11 -9.54
CA SER A 71 -1.71 11.16 -9.43
C SER A 71 -1.15 11.27 -8.01
N LEU A 72 -2.02 11.21 -6.99
CA LEU A 72 -1.61 11.24 -5.58
C LEU A 72 -0.74 10.03 -5.20
N LYS A 73 -1.10 8.84 -5.69
CA LYS A 73 -0.29 7.64 -5.48
C LYS A 73 1.09 7.77 -6.11
N ASN A 74 1.17 8.29 -7.34
CA ASN A 74 2.43 8.50 -8.03
C ASN A 74 3.34 9.50 -7.28
N THR A 75 2.80 10.63 -6.82
CA THR A 75 3.57 11.61 -6.03
C THR A 75 4.08 11.00 -4.72
N ASN A 76 3.27 10.16 -4.05
CA ASN A 76 3.70 9.47 -2.85
C ASN A 76 4.82 8.46 -3.12
N ILE A 77 4.72 7.68 -4.21
CA ILE A 77 5.78 6.76 -4.64
C ILE A 77 7.08 7.52 -4.89
N GLU A 78 7.03 8.62 -5.67
CA GLU A 78 8.20 9.45 -5.96
C GLU A 78 8.86 10.01 -4.68
N SER A 79 8.05 10.42 -3.70
CA SER A 79 8.56 10.90 -2.41
C SER A 79 9.24 9.80 -1.59
N LEU A 80 8.69 8.58 -1.60
CA LEU A 80 9.26 7.42 -0.91
C LEU A 80 10.53 6.92 -1.59
N GLU A 81 10.55 6.90 -2.93
CA GLU A 81 11.74 6.55 -3.72
C GLU A 81 12.88 7.53 -3.44
N ARG A 82 12.58 8.84 -3.37
CA ARG A 82 13.55 9.86 -2.97
C ARG A 82 14.09 9.63 -1.55
N GLY A 83 13.21 9.42 -0.58
CA GLY A 83 13.63 9.15 0.81
C GLY A 83 14.49 7.89 0.93
N ASN A 84 14.16 6.82 0.21
CA ASN A 84 14.97 5.60 0.17
C ASN A 84 16.35 5.83 -0.48
N TRP A 85 16.42 6.64 -1.53
CA TRP A 85 17.68 7.00 -2.16
C TRP A 85 18.58 7.79 -1.19
N GLU A 86 18.03 8.80 -0.51
CA GLU A 86 18.75 9.58 0.53
C GLU A 86 19.24 8.68 1.67
N LEU A 87 18.42 7.74 2.11
CA LEU A 87 18.78 6.79 3.15
C LEU A 87 19.91 5.87 2.71
N THR A 88 19.87 5.40 1.46
CA THR A 88 20.92 4.57 0.86
C THR A 88 22.24 5.34 0.79
N GLU A 89 22.21 6.60 0.36
CA GLU A 89 23.39 7.46 0.35
C GLU A 89 24.00 7.61 1.75
N ARG A 90 23.17 7.86 2.76
CA ARG A 90 23.61 7.98 4.16
C ARG A 90 24.20 6.66 4.70
N VAL A 91 23.61 5.52 4.36
CA VAL A 91 24.16 4.20 4.71
C VAL A 91 25.55 4.02 4.09
N THR A 92 25.72 4.31 2.80
CA THR A 92 27.04 4.18 2.14
C THR A 92 28.08 5.12 2.74
N ALA A 93 27.70 6.35 3.12
CA ALA A 93 28.59 7.30 3.79
C ALA A 93 29.05 6.77 5.17
N LEU A 94 28.12 6.22 5.97
CA LEU A 94 28.43 5.61 7.26
C LEU A 94 29.31 4.36 7.12
N GLU A 95 29.04 3.50 6.14
CA GLU A 95 29.89 2.34 5.85
C GLU A 95 31.32 2.75 5.48
N ASN A 96 31.47 3.81 4.69
CA ASN A 96 32.78 4.35 4.33
C ASN A 96 33.50 4.94 5.55
N LEU A 97 32.80 5.68 6.41
CA LEU A 97 33.35 6.19 7.66
C LEU A 97 33.82 5.06 8.58
N LEU A 98 33.02 4.00 8.71
CA LEU A 98 33.36 2.82 9.50
C LEU A 98 34.63 2.13 8.96
N LYS A 99 34.77 2.00 7.63
CA LYS A 99 35.99 1.47 7.02
C LYS A 99 37.22 2.30 7.38
N VAL A 100 37.11 3.63 7.38
CA VAL A 100 38.20 4.53 7.79
C VAL A 100 38.58 4.29 9.25
N HIS A 101 37.60 4.30 10.16
CA HIS A 101 37.85 4.06 11.58
C HIS A 101 38.43 2.67 11.87
N LEU A 102 38.03 1.63 11.13
CA LEU A 102 38.63 0.30 11.26
C LEU A 102 40.13 0.31 10.89
N VAL A 103 40.51 1.00 9.81
CA VAL A 103 41.91 1.15 9.40
C VAL A 103 42.71 1.95 10.44
N GLU A 104 42.12 3.02 10.99
CA GLU A 104 42.76 3.82 12.05
C GLU A 104 42.97 3.02 13.33
N ARG A 105 41.97 2.24 13.75
CA ARG A 105 42.05 1.34 14.90
C ARG A 105 43.16 0.30 14.70
N GLU A 106 43.22 -0.34 13.53
CA GLU A 106 44.24 -1.34 13.22
C GLU A 106 45.65 -0.72 13.24
N LYS A 107 45.80 0.54 12.79
CA LYS A 107 47.08 1.28 12.92
C LYS A 107 47.42 1.57 14.38
N ALA A 108 46.44 1.96 15.20
CA ALA A 108 46.65 2.23 16.63
C ALA A 108 47.02 0.94 17.39
N GLU A 109 46.37 -0.18 17.08
CA GLU A 109 46.64 -1.50 17.64
C GLU A 109 48.08 -1.95 17.32
N ARG A 110 48.51 -1.85 16.05
CA ARG A 110 49.90 -2.12 15.67
C ARG A 110 50.92 -1.27 16.43
N LYS A 111 50.59 0.00 16.72
CA LYS A 111 51.46 0.89 17.52
C LYS A 111 51.49 0.45 18.99
N ALA A 112 50.35 0.06 19.56
CA ALA A 112 50.27 -0.44 20.93
C ALA A 112 51.08 -1.74 21.11
N ASP A 113 50.93 -2.69 20.18
CA ASP A 113 51.69 -3.95 20.18
C ASP A 113 53.21 -3.72 20.13
N LEU A 114 53.66 -2.72 19.36
CA LEU A 114 55.06 -2.34 19.29
C LEU A 114 55.58 -1.82 20.64
N LEU A 115 54.79 -0.95 21.30
CA LEU A 115 55.14 -0.41 22.61
C LEU A 115 55.14 -1.50 23.69
N GLU A 116 54.18 -2.43 23.67
CA GLU A 116 54.13 -3.56 24.60
C GLU A 116 55.35 -4.48 24.44
N LYS A 117 55.80 -4.74 23.20
CA LYS A 117 57.04 -5.48 22.93
C LYS A 117 58.29 -4.78 23.48
N MET A 118 58.34 -3.44 23.41
CA MET A 118 59.46 -2.69 24.00
C MET A 118 59.44 -2.72 25.54
N LEU A 119 58.26 -2.69 26.16
CA LEU A 119 58.10 -2.75 27.61
C LEU A 119 58.39 -4.16 28.17
N SER A 120 57.94 -5.22 27.49
CA SER A 120 58.20 -6.61 27.87
C SER A 120 59.67 -7.03 27.70
N GLY A 121 60.39 -6.44 26.73
CA GLY A 121 61.85 -6.57 26.57
C GLY A 121 62.68 -5.91 27.67
N THR A 122 62.07 -5.08 28.53
CA THR A 122 62.74 -4.35 29.61
C THR A 122 62.62 -5.06 30.98
N SER A 123 62.04 -6.27 31.03
CA SER A 123 61.84 -7.04 32.27
C SER A 123 63.06 -7.83 32.77
N ARG A 124 64.25 -7.66 32.18
CA ARG A 124 65.48 -8.34 32.61
C ARG A 124 66.50 -7.38 33.21
N PHE A 125 66.10 -6.60 34.20
CA PHE A 125 67.07 -5.97 35.10
C PHE A 125 67.51 -6.97 36.17
N PRO A 126 68.81 -7.31 36.28
CA PRO A 126 69.31 -8.11 37.39
C PRO A 126 69.12 -7.31 38.69
N SER A 127 68.39 -7.90 39.64
CA SER A 127 68.30 -7.39 41.00
C SER A 127 69.69 -7.52 41.64
N TYR A 128 70.41 -6.40 41.76
CA TYR A 128 71.70 -6.37 42.45
C TYR A 128 71.45 -6.12 43.94
N MET A 129 71.76 -7.13 44.76
CA MET A 129 71.96 -6.97 46.20
C MET A 129 73.22 -7.74 46.60
N THR A 130 74.13 -6.96 47.21
CA THR A 130 74.96 -7.35 48.35
C THR A 130 76.39 -7.88 48.09
N MET A 131 77.34 -6.95 48.31
CA MET A 131 78.64 -7.07 49.00
C MET A 131 79.77 -7.91 48.38
N LYS A 132 80.89 -7.28 48.03
CA LYS A 132 82.13 -7.21 48.86
C LYS A 132 83.27 -6.57 48.07
N GLY A 133 84.08 -5.75 48.75
CA GLY A 133 85.08 -4.87 48.13
C GLY A 133 86.39 -5.54 47.69
N GLN A 134 87.14 -4.76 46.90
CA GLN A 134 88.60 -4.76 46.71
C GLN A 134 89.11 -6.00 45.95
N GLU A 135 89.85 -5.94 44.83
CA GLU A 135 90.94 -5.06 44.39
C GLU A 135 91.27 -5.39 42.90
N ASP A 136 91.76 -4.40 42.14
CA ASP A 136 92.62 -4.45 40.94
C ASP A 136 92.29 -5.30 39.68
N LEU A 137 92.01 -4.61 38.56
CA LEU A 137 92.87 -4.53 37.33
C LEU A 137 92.10 -3.91 36.12
N LEU A 138 92.56 -2.70 35.73
CA LEU A 138 92.63 -2.08 34.38
C LEU A 138 91.48 -2.29 33.36
N ASP A 139 90.69 -1.23 33.09
CA ASP A 139 90.87 -0.27 31.97
C ASP A 139 89.55 0.46 31.69
N VAL A 140 89.45 1.74 32.05
CA VAL A 140 88.24 2.57 31.93
C VAL A 140 88.50 3.73 30.96
N PHE A 141 87.77 3.71 29.85
CA PHE A 141 87.60 4.80 28.89
C PHE A 141 87.26 6.14 29.55
N PRO A 142 87.81 7.29 29.11
CA PRO A 142 87.21 8.58 29.41
C PRO A 142 86.22 8.99 28.31
N VAL A 143 84.94 9.04 28.70
CA VAL A 143 84.06 10.21 28.55
C VAL A 143 84.06 10.91 27.18
N LYS A 144 83.10 10.53 26.33
CA LYS A 144 82.32 11.50 25.52
C LYS A 144 81.16 10.78 24.84
N THR A 145 79.92 11.13 25.25
CA THR A 145 78.62 11.12 24.51
C THR A 145 77.42 10.60 25.31
N GLU A 146 77.22 11.11 26.53
CA GLU A 146 75.97 10.89 27.28
C GLU A 146 75.08 12.15 27.38
N ALA A 147 75.39 13.18 26.59
CA ALA A 147 74.61 14.43 26.52
C ALA A 147 73.78 14.58 25.22
N PHE A 148 73.87 13.64 24.27
CA PHE A 148 73.21 13.77 22.96
C PHE A 148 71.89 12.99 22.82
N LEU A 149 71.54 12.13 23.78
CA LEU A 149 70.31 11.33 23.72
C LEU A 149 69.21 11.82 24.68
N ALA A 150 69.55 12.57 25.74
CA ALA A 150 68.55 13.06 26.69
C ALA A 150 67.74 14.26 26.16
N ASN A 151 68.28 15.04 25.21
CA ASN A 151 67.64 16.29 24.76
C ASN A 151 66.64 16.11 23.59
N ASN A 152 66.48 14.90 23.08
CA ASN A 152 65.57 14.59 21.96
C ASN A 152 64.24 13.95 22.39
N PHE A 153 64.13 13.44 23.63
CA PHE A 153 62.88 12.82 24.10
C PHE A 153 61.96 13.79 24.84
N GLU A 154 62.48 14.90 25.36
CA GLU A 154 61.67 15.88 26.11
C GLU A 154 61.01 16.93 25.20
N ARG A 155 61.48 17.09 23.96
CA ARG A 155 60.95 18.06 22.99
C ARG A 155 59.84 17.50 22.09
N ASP A 156 59.78 16.18 21.90
CA ASP A 156 58.79 15.54 21.02
C ASP A 156 57.49 15.15 21.73
N ILE A 157 57.37 15.39 23.04
CA ILE A 157 56.12 15.23 23.80
C ILE A 157 55.20 16.45 23.65
N PHE A 158 55.69 17.59 23.14
CA PHE A 158 54.95 18.87 23.11
C PHE A 158 54.42 19.33 21.75
N HIS A 159 54.53 18.50 20.70
CA HIS A 159 53.99 18.86 19.39
C HIS A 159 53.12 17.75 18.80
N THR A 160 51.93 17.57 19.35
CA THR A 160 50.65 17.40 18.62
C THR A 160 49.62 16.79 19.56
N GLU A 161 48.93 17.62 20.32
CA GLU A 161 47.48 17.54 20.43
C GLU A 161 47.02 18.71 21.29
N GLU A 162 46.55 19.72 20.58
CA GLU A 162 45.84 20.85 21.15
C GLU A 162 44.82 20.38 22.20
N PRO A 163 44.78 20.99 23.40
CA PRO A 163 43.77 20.72 24.42
C PRO A 163 42.34 20.87 23.89
N ASN A 164 42.18 21.69 22.83
CA ASN A 164 40.94 21.91 22.11
C ASN A 164 40.35 20.64 21.49
N HIS A 165 41.15 19.66 21.04
CA HIS A 165 40.59 18.48 20.36
C HIS A 165 39.93 17.51 21.35
N LYS A 166 40.55 17.30 22.52
CA LYS A 166 39.97 16.48 23.59
C LYS A 166 38.76 17.15 24.23
N GLN A 167 38.79 18.47 24.38
CA GLN A 167 37.63 19.25 24.81
C GLN A 167 36.48 19.16 23.79
N LYS A 168 36.77 19.25 22.49
CA LYS A 168 35.77 19.16 21.41
C LYS A 168 35.18 17.76 21.26
N ILE A 169 35.96 16.72 21.52
CA ILE A 169 35.47 15.33 21.58
C ILE A 169 34.57 15.15 22.81
N TRP A 170 34.95 15.71 23.96
CA TRP A 170 34.14 15.66 25.18
C TRP A 170 32.81 16.42 25.01
N ASP A 171 32.85 17.62 24.44
CA ASP A 171 31.68 18.45 24.16
C ASP A 171 30.75 17.78 23.11
N GLY A 172 31.32 17.10 22.10
CA GLY A 172 30.57 16.32 21.12
C GLY A 172 29.88 15.10 21.76
N CYS A 173 30.59 14.35 22.60
CA CYS A 173 30.03 13.21 23.31
C CYS A 173 28.93 13.64 24.30
N GLN A 174 29.09 14.82 24.91
CA GLN A 174 28.09 15.41 25.79
C GLN A 174 26.85 15.90 25.03
N GLN A 175 27.01 16.43 23.81
CA GLN A 175 25.90 16.78 22.91
C GLN A 175 25.16 15.54 22.37
N ASP A 176 25.88 14.48 22.03
CA ASP A 176 25.30 13.21 21.58
C ASP A 176 24.47 12.56 22.69
N LEU A 177 24.94 12.61 23.95
CA LEU A 177 24.18 12.12 25.09
C LEU A 177 22.90 12.93 25.35
N ILE A 178 22.95 14.26 25.16
CA ILE A 178 21.77 15.13 25.24
C ILE A 178 20.80 14.87 24.07
N GLN A 179 21.33 14.53 22.89
CA GLN A 179 20.53 14.23 21.71
C GLN A 179 19.86 12.86 21.79
N GLU A 180 20.56 11.85 22.30
CA GLU A 180 20.00 10.54 22.67
C GLU A 180 18.92 10.68 23.75
N TYR A 181 19.14 11.51 24.78
CA TYR A 181 18.12 11.76 25.80
C TYR A 181 16.88 12.49 25.23
N LYS A 182 17.06 13.38 24.25
CA LYS A 182 15.96 14.01 23.50
C LYS A 182 15.21 13.02 22.60
N GLN A 183 15.93 12.15 21.88
CA GLN A 183 15.32 11.11 21.04
C GLN A 183 14.59 10.05 21.86
N ALA A 184 15.14 9.67 23.02
CA ALA A 184 14.47 8.80 23.98
C ALA A 184 13.20 9.45 24.56
N SER A 185 13.23 10.76 24.83
CA SER A 185 12.05 11.52 25.29
C SER A 185 10.99 11.72 24.18
N GLU A 186 11.39 11.76 22.91
CA GLU A 186 10.49 11.78 21.74
C GLU A 186 9.87 10.41 21.44
N LEU A 187 10.58 9.32 21.76
CA LEU A 187 10.09 7.94 21.64
C LEU A 187 9.16 7.54 22.80
N ASP A 188 9.36 8.10 24.01
CA ASP A 188 8.53 7.85 25.20
C ASP A 188 7.28 8.74 25.27
N ARG A 189 7.20 9.77 24.42
CA ARG A 189 5.92 10.39 24.09
C ARG A 189 5.13 9.34 23.29
N GLN A 190 4.18 8.68 23.97
CA GLN A 190 3.25 7.71 23.38
C GLN A 190 2.98 8.04 21.90
N PRO A 191 3.15 7.09 20.98
CA PRO A 191 2.87 7.36 19.59
C PRO A 191 1.42 7.85 19.51
N TYR A 192 1.22 9.02 18.92
CA TYR A 192 -0.09 9.47 18.42
C TYR A 192 -0.49 8.52 17.27
N SER A 193 -0.69 7.25 17.59
CA SER A 193 -1.23 6.25 16.70
C SER A 193 -2.68 6.03 17.10
N CYS A 194 -3.59 6.42 16.20
CA CYS A 194 -4.99 5.98 16.16
C CYS A 194 -5.95 6.54 17.25
N GLY A 195 -5.82 7.80 17.64
CA GLY A 195 -6.90 8.52 18.35
C GLY A 195 -7.99 9.06 17.42
N TRP A 196 -7.59 9.58 16.25
CA TRP A 196 -8.53 10.20 15.31
C TRP A 196 -9.43 9.20 14.57
N GLU A 197 -9.03 7.93 14.41
CA GLU A 197 -9.88 6.90 13.78
C GLU A 197 -11.02 6.49 14.72
N THR A 198 -10.75 6.39 16.02
CA THR A 198 -11.79 6.15 17.04
C THR A 198 -12.68 7.38 17.22
N GLU A 199 -12.12 8.59 17.21
CA GLU A 199 -12.89 9.84 17.22
C GLU A 199 -13.74 10.02 15.94
N THR A 200 -13.24 9.61 14.77
CA THR A 200 -13.98 9.67 13.50
C THR A 200 -15.13 8.67 13.51
N ALA A 201 -14.91 7.44 13.96
CA ALA A 201 -15.96 6.42 14.07
C ALA A 201 -17.01 6.80 15.13
N GLN A 202 -16.58 7.35 16.28
CA GLN A 202 -17.47 7.84 17.33
C GLN A 202 -18.28 9.04 16.85
N SER A 203 -17.67 9.97 16.11
CA SER A 203 -18.36 11.12 15.50
C SER A 203 -19.38 10.67 14.45
N GLN A 204 -19.05 9.69 13.63
CA GLN A 204 -20.00 9.10 12.67
C GLN A 204 -21.19 8.43 13.35
N TYR A 205 -20.95 7.69 14.43
CA TYR A 205 -22.01 7.05 15.22
C TYR A 205 -22.92 8.10 15.90
N GLN A 206 -22.34 9.15 16.47
CA GLN A 206 -23.10 10.26 17.05
C GLN A 206 -23.90 11.06 16.00
N ASN A 207 -23.35 11.24 14.80
CA ASN A 207 -24.07 11.87 13.69
C ASN A 207 -25.26 11.01 13.25
N PHE A 208 -25.09 9.70 13.16
CA PHE A 208 -26.18 8.77 12.87
C PHE A 208 -27.29 8.82 13.93
N LEU A 209 -26.93 8.85 15.22
CA LEU A 209 -27.91 9.02 16.31
C LEU A 209 -28.64 10.35 16.23
N SER A 210 -27.94 11.45 15.91
CA SER A 210 -28.55 12.77 15.73
C SER A 210 -29.55 12.80 14.57
N GLN A 211 -29.22 12.15 13.45
CA GLN A 211 -30.13 12.02 12.31
C GLN A 211 -31.37 11.21 12.65
N LEU A 212 -31.20 10.07 13.33
CA LEU A 212 -32.33 9.26 13.80
C LEU A 212 -33.20 10.02 14.79
N SER A 213 -32.58 10.75 15.72
CA SER A 213 -33.30 11.57 16.70
C SER A 213 -34.15 12.64 16.03
N THR A 214 -33.60 13.30 15.00
CA THR A 214 -34.30 14.33 14.22
C THR A 214 -35.47 13.73 13.44
N LEU A 215 -35.28 12.54 12.84
CA LEU A 215 -36.31 11.86 12.04
C LEU A 215 -37.47 11.37 12.91
N LEU A 216 -37.18 10.87 14.10
CA LEU A 216 -38.15 10.27 15.01
C LEU A 216 -38.83 11.31 15.93
N SER A 217 -38.32 12.53 15.98
CA SER A 217 -38.90 13.62 16.77
C SER A 217 -40.22 14.07 16.12
N ASP A 218 -41.31 13.95 16.86
CA ASP A 218 -42.58 14.57 16.51
C ASP A 218 -42.56 16.06 16.90
N SER A 219 -43.43 16.88 16.30
CA SER A 219 -43.48 18.34 16.52
C SER A 219 -43.78 18.80 17.96
N ILE A 220 -43.94 17.85 18.89
CA ILE A 220 -44.40 18.05 20.26
C ILE A 220 -43.29 17.73 21.29
N VAL A 221 -42.36 16.81 21.01
CA VAL A 221 -41.27 16.44 21.96
C VAL A 221 -39.98 16.12 21.20
N PRO A 222 -38.91 16.93 21.35
CA PRO A 222 -37.61 16.62 20.78
C PRO A 222 -36.99 15.43 21.49
N ILE A 223 -36.49 14.47 20.72
CA ILE A 223 -35.81 13.29 21.25
C ILE A 223 -34.31 13.62 21.43
N PRO A 224 -33.69 13.21 22.55
CA PRO A 224 -32.23 13.29 22.70
C PRO A 224 -31.50 12.33 21.75
N ALA A 225 -30.38 12.77 21.16
CA ALA A 225 -29.53 11.97 20.27
C ALA A 225 -28.69 10.90 21.02
N THR A 226 -29.33 10.17 21.92
CA THR A 226 -28.79 9.04 22.68
C THR A 226 -29.41 7.74 22.17
N GLU A 227 -28.64 6.65 22.16
CA GLU A 227 -29.09 5.35 21.63
C GLU A 227 -30.36 4.82 22.33
N GLU A 228 -30.43 5.03 23.64
CA GLU A 228 -31.52 4.57 24.51
C GLU A 228 -32.83 5.29 24.19
N ALA A 229 -32.79 6.62 24.06
CA ALA A 229 -33.97 7.42 23.74
C ALA A 229 -34.51 7.13 22.34
N VAL A 230 -33.62 6.88 21.37
CA VAL A 230 -34.00 6.47 20.01
C VAL A 230 -34.68 5.09 20.03
N LYS A 231 -34.14 4.13 20.78
CA LYS A 231 -34.74 2.78 20.92
C LYS A 231 -36.11 2.83 21.60
N GLU A 232 -36.24 3.61 22.68
CA GLU A 232 -37.50 3.76 23.40
C GLU A 232 -38.60 4.37 22.51
N ARG A 233 -38.27 5.39 21.72
CA ARG A 233 -39.22 5.98 20.77
C ARG A 233 -39.66 4.98 19.70
N ILE A 234 -38.74 4.20 19.14
CA ILE A 234 -39.07 3.18 18.13
C ILE A 234 -40.04 2.15 18.71
N LEU A 235 -39.79 1.70 19.95
CA LEU A 235 -40.68 0.79 20.65
C LEU A 235 -42.06 1.42 20.89
N GLU A 236 -42.12 2.66 21.37
CA GLU A 236 -43.38 3.38 21.58
C GLU A 236 -44.19 3.55 20.27
N ILE A 237 -43.53 3.89 19.16
CA ILE A 237 -44.17 3.97 17.83
C ILE A 237 -44.76 2.61 17.44
N SER A 238 -44.03 1.51 17.70
CA SER A 238 -44.50 0.16 17.40
C SER A 238 -45.68 -0.28 18.27
N GLU A 239 -45.69 0.08 19.56
CA GLU A 239 -46.83 -0.18 20.45
C GLU A 239 -48.06 0.64 20.06
N ASN A 240 -47.85 1.90 19.66
CA ASN A 240 -48.90 2.76 19.14
C ASN A 240 -49.51 2.22 17.84
N GLU A 241 -48.70 1.69 16.92
CA GLU A 241 -49.19 1.04 15.71
C GLU A 241 -50.15 -0.11 16.02
N LEU A 242 -49.80 -0.98 16.97
CA LEU A 242 -50.63 -2.09 17.42
C LEU A 242 -51.94 -1.61 18.08
N SER A 243 -51.87 -0.53 18.85
CA SER A 243 -53.03 0.12 19.48
C SER A 243 -53.99 0.70 18.43
N TRP A 244 -53.47 1.46 17.45
CA TRP A 244 -54.27 2.02 16.36
C TRP A 244 -54.89 0.94 15.48
N LYS A 245 -54.17 -0.17 15.26
CA LYS A 245 -54.69 -1.33 14.54
C LYS A 245 -55.90 -1.94 15.26
N SER A 246 -55.77 -2.21 16.56
CA SER A 246 -56.86 -2.75 17.38
C SER A 246 -58.08 -1.82 17.40
N ARG A 247 -57.86 -0.51 17.51
CA ARG A 247 -58.93 0.51 17.46
C ARG A 247 -59.62 0.56 16.10
N THR A 248 -58.85 0.42 15.02
CA THR A 248 -59.39 0.43 13.65
C THR A 248 -60.24 -0.81 13.40
N GLU A 249 -59.80 -1.98 13.86
CA GLU A 249 -60.58 -3.22 13.79
C GLU A 249 -61.90 -3.12 14.59
N GLY A 250 -61.88 -2.52 15.78
CA GLY A 250 -63.09 -2.26 16.57
C GLY A 250 -64.10 -1.34 15.86
N LEU A 251 -63.61 -0.23 15.30
CA LEU A 251 -64.46 0.69 14.51
C LEU A 251 -65.01 0.02 13.24
N GLN A 252 -64.21 -0.85 12.60
CA GLN A 252 -64.66 -1.61 11.43
C GLN A 252 -65.80 -2.57 11.79
N GLN A 253 -65.72 -3.25 12.93
CA GLN A 253 -66.80 -4.11 13.43
C GLN A 253 -68.07 -3.32 13.76
N GLU A 254 -67.92 -2.13 14.37
CA GLU A 254 -69.05 -1.24 14.66
C GLU A 254 -69.74 -0.76 13.37
N ILE A 255 -68.98 -0.37 12.36
CA ILE A 255 -69.52 0.00 11.03
C ILE A 255 -70.27 -1.17 10.40
N GLN A 256 -69.73 -2.40 10.47
CA GLN A 256 -70.41 -3.58 9.95
C GLN A 256 -71.74 -3.85 10.66
N MET A 257 -71.78 -3.70 11.99
CA MET A 257 -72.99 -3.87 12.78
C MET A 257 -74.04 -2.81 12.43
N LEU A 258 -73.65 -1.54 12.35
CA LEU A 258 -74.54 -0.43 11.94
C LEU A 258 -75.04 -0.60 10.50
N THR A 259 -74.18 -1.08 9.59
CA THR A 259 -74.57 -1.37 8.19
C THR A 259 -75.64 -2.45 8.15
N LYS A 260 -75.47 -3.53 8.94
CA LYS A 260 -76.46 -4.60 9.04
C LYS A 260 -77.80 -4.11 9.63
N GLN A 261 -77.75 -3.25 10.64
CA GLN A 261 -78.96 -2.63 11.20
C GLN A 261 -79.68 -1.74 10.19
N LEU A 262 -78.93 -0.96 9.40
CA LEU A 262 -79.51 -0.11 8.35
C LEU A 262 -80.18 -0.93 7.26
N GLU A 263 -79.56 -2.05 6.86
CA GLU A 263 -80.11 -2.96 5.86
C GLU A 263 -81.39 -3.66 6.35
N GLN A 264 -81.45 -4.04 7.63
CA GLN A 264 -82.68 -4.54 8.26
C GLN A 264 -83.80 -3.49 8.25
N LEU A 265 -83.50 -2.23 8.56
CA LEU A 265 -84.49 -1.15 8.50
C LEU A 265 -84.96 -0.87 7.07
N HIS A 266 -84.06 -0.95 6.09
CA HIS A 266 -84.40 -0.81 4.67
C HIS A 266 -85.33 -1.93 4.19
N GLN A 267 -85.07 -3.18 4.62
CA GLN A 267 -85.91 -4.33 4.33
C GLN A 267 -87.32 -4.17 4.89
N ILE A 268 -87.45 -3.75 6.16
CA ILE A 268 -88.76 -3.50 6.79
C ILE A 268 -89.49 -2.37 6.05
N TYR A 269 -88.78 -1.31 5.66
CA TYR A 269 -89.36 -0.20 4.91
C TYR A 269 -89.88 -0.63 3.52
N GLU A 270 -89.12 -1.45 2.77
CA GLU A 270 -89.58 -1.99 1.49
C GLU A 270 -90.77 -2.95 1.63
N GLU A 271 -90.77 -3.81 2.65
CA GLU A 271 -91.88 -4.75 2.93
C GLU A 271 -93.18 -4.00 3.30
N THR A 272 -93.08 -2.97 4.14
CA THR A 272 -94.24 -2.15 4.54
C THR A 272 -94.75 -1.26 3.41
N ALA A 273 -93.88 -0.87 2.46
CA ALA A 273 -94.27 -0.10 1.27
C ALA A 273 -95.01 -0.95 0.22
N GLN A 274 -94.82 -2.28 0.25
CA GLN A 274 -95.56 -3.22 -0.62
C GLN A 274 -96.91 -3.65 -0.02
N GLU A 275 -97.11 -3.55 1.29
CA GLU A 275 -98.33 -3.95 2.00
C GLU A 275 -99.10 -2.76 2.59
N SER A 276 -99.94 -2.08 1.77
CA SER A 276 -101.13 -1.26 2.14
C SER A 276 -101.16 0.16 1.53
N PRO A 277 -102.24 0.52 0.80
CA PRO A 277 -102.59 1.90 0.50
C PRO A 277 -103.80 2.36 1.34
N GLN A 278 -103.69 2.48 2.67
CA GLN A 278 -104.70 3.20 3.45
C GLN A 278 -104.18 3.71 4.80
N GLY A 279 -104.25 5.02 5.00
CA GLY A 279 -103.96 5.66 6.29
C GLY A 279 -103.38 7.06 6.19
N GLY A 280 -104.06 7.96 5.47
CA GLY A 280 -103.74 9.38 5.52
C GLY A 280 -104.41 10.02 6.73
N GLU A 281 -103.62 10.43 7.74
CA GLU A 281 -103.86 11.66 8.55
C GLU A 281 -102.82 11.93 9.66
N ASN A 282 -101.81 11.07 9.88
CA ASN A 282 -100.78 11.34 10.91
C ASN A 282 -99.49 12.04 10.40
N TYR A 283 -99.51 12.67 9.22
CA TYR A 283 -98.30 13.02 8.47
C TYR A 283 -97.69 14.41 8.74
N ARG A 284 -98.26 15.22 9.65
CA ARG A 284 -97.84 16.63 9.83
C ARG A 284 -96.89 16.86 11.01
N GLU A 285 -96.98 16.06 12.07
CA GLU A 285 -96.13 16.26 13.28
C GLU A 285 -94.78 15.52 13.22
N GLN A 286 -94.67 14.47 12.41
CA GLN A 286 -93.40 13.75 12.20
C GLN A 286 -92.42 14.45 11.22
N LYS A 287 -92.82 15.55 10.57
CA LYS A 287 -91.99 16.29 9.59
C LYS A 287 -90.90 17.19 10.19
N LYS A 288 -90.92 17.46 11.50
CA LYS A 288 -89.91 18.28 12.19
C LYS A 288 -88.58 17.55 12.48
N PRO A 289 -88.55 16.29 12.97
CA PRO A 289 -87.32 15.53 13.09
C PRO A 289 -86.71 15.14 11.72
N LEU A 290 -87.54 14.89 10.71
CA LEU A 290 -87.09 14.55 9.34
C LEU A 290 -86.18 15.64 8.73
N LYS A 291 -86.51 16.92 8.89
CA LYS A 291 -85.69 18.03 8.36
C LYS A 291 -84.31 18.16 9.02
N ARG A 292 -84.18 17.78 10.30
CA ARG A 292 -82.86 17.73 10.98
C ARG A 292 -82.06 16.50 10.54
N LEU A 293 -82.76 15.39 10.30
CA LEU A 293 -82.15 14.17 9.77
C LEU A 293 -81.63 14.37 8.34
N ASP A 294 -82.39 15.05 7.47
CA ASP A 294 -82.01 15.39 6.08
C ASP A 294 -80.73 16.22 6.02
N GLY A 295 -80.61 17.24 6.88
CA GLY A 295 -79.40 18.05 6.97
C GLY A 295 -78.19 17.29 7.51
N ASN A 296 -78.41 16.28 8.35
CA ASN A 296 -77.34 15.38 8.80
C ASN A 296 -76.95 14.39 7.70
N ILE A 297 -77.91 13.82 6.98
CA ILE A 297 -77.67 12.92 5.83
C ILE A 297 -76.85 13.65 4.76
N ASP A 298 -77.17 14.90 4.43
CA ASP A 298 -76.40 15.69 3.46
C ASP A 298 -74.96 15.98 3.96
N LYS A 299 -74.77 16.23 5.26
CA LYS A 299 -73.43 16.36 5.86
C LYS A 299 -72.65 15.05 5.85
N HIS A 300 -73.28 13.93 6.17
CA HIS A 300 -72.67 12.60 6.13
C HIS A 300 -72.31 12.20 4.70
N ASN A 301 -73.16 12.51 3.72
CA ASN A 301 -72.90 12.26 2.30
C ASN A 301 -71.71 13.10 1.78
N LYS A 302 -71.59 14.37 2.20
CA LYS A 302 -70.40 15.20 1.88
C LYS A 302 -69.12 14.63 2.50
N LYS A 303 -69.16 14.18 3.75
CA LYS A 303 -68.03 13.50 4.40
C LYS A 303 -67.67 12.18 3.73
N PHE A 304 -68.68 11.41 3.32
CA PHE A 304 -68.49 10.14 2.60
C PHE A 304 -67.78 10.38 1.26
N LYS A 305 -68.23 11.36 0.46
CA LYS A 305 -67.54 11.74 -0.79
C LYS A 305 -66.11 12.22 -0.58
N GLN A 306 -65.83 12.93 0.52
CA GLN A 306 -64.46 13.33 0.87
C GLN A 306 -63.58 12.13 1.25
N LEU A 307 -64.12 11.18 2.03
CA LEU A 307 -63.42 9.94 2.39
C LEU A 307 -63.16 9.07 1.16
N GLU A 308 -64.12 8.98 0.25
CA GLU A 308 -63.98 8.25 -1.02
C GLU A 308 -62.91 8.88 -1.92
N MET A 309 -62.86 10.21 -2.00
CA MET A 309 -61.79 10.92 -2.72
C MET A 309 -60.41 10.68 -2.08
N LEU A 310 -60.30 10.74 -0.75
CA LEU A 310 -59.04 10.48 -0.04
C LEU A 310 -58.58 9.04 -0.22
N LEU A 311 -59.50 8.07 -0.18
CA LEU A 311 -59.20 6.66 -0.43
C LEU A 311 -58.67 6.45 -1.85
N ASN A 312 -59.30 7.10 -2.84
CA ASN A 312 -58.88 6.99 -4.24
C ASN A 312 -57.51 7.64 -4.48
N ILE A 313 -57.23 8.80 -3.85
CA ILE A 313 -55.89 9.42 -3.88
C ILE A 313 -54.85 8.49 -3.25
N ARG A 314 -55.15 7.89 -2.09
CA ARG A 314 -54.26 6.95 -1.40
C ARG A 314 -53.97 5.72 -2.27
N GLN A 315 -55.00 5.12 -2.87
CA GLN A 315 -54.84 3.95 -3.75
C GLN A 315 -54.00 4.29 -4.98
N ASN A 316 -54.26 5.42 -5.65
CA ASN A 316 -53.46 5.84 -6.80
C ASN A 316 -51.99 6.10 -6.43
N LEU A 317 -51.74 6.77 -5.30
CA LEU A 317 -50.37 6.96 -4.81
C LEU A 317 -49.68 5.62 -4.53
N GLN A 318 -50.37 4.67 -3.90
CA GLN A 318 -49.84 3.34 -3.63
C GLN A 318 -49.55 2.57 -4.92
N ILE A 319 -50.46 2.59 -5.91
CA ILE A 319 -50.27 1.95 -7.21
C ILE A 319 -49.06 2.52 -7.95
N ILE A 320 -48.76 3.81 -7.79
CA ILE A 320 -47.59 4.45 -8.44
C ILE A 320 -46.30 4.15 -7.67
N THR A 321 -46.30 4.26 -6.33
CA THR A 321 -45.06 4.12 -5.54
C THR A 321 -44.59 2.68 -5.37
N THR A 322 -45.51 1.72 -5.29
CA THR A 322 -45.17 0.30 -5.11
C THR A 322 -44.30 -0.26 -6.25
N PRO A 323 -44.65 -0.13 -7.54
CA PRO A 323 -43.83 -0.66 -8.63
C PRO A 323 -42.46 0.03 -8.75
N ILE A 324 -42.37 1.33 -8.46
CA ILE A 324 -41.10 2.06 -8.47
C ILE A 324 -40.15 1.51 -7.39
N LEU A 325 -40.68 1.22 -6.20
CA LEU A 325 -39.90 0.60 -5.12
C LEU A 325 -39.53 -0.85 -5.47
N GLU A 326 -40.46 -1.61 -6.06
CA GLU A 326 -40.23 -2.98 -6.52
C GLU A 326 -39.10 -3.04 -7.56
N GLU A 327 -39.08 -2.13 -8.53
CA GLU A 327 -38.03 -2.03 -9.55
C GLU A 327 -36.66 -1.70 -8.93
N LYS A 328 -36.62 -0.77 -7.96
CA LYS A 328 -35.39 -0.47 -7.21
C LYS A 328 -34.88 -1.69 -6.43
N ILE A 329 -35.78 -2.43 -5.78
CA ILE A 329 -35.44 -3.66 -5.07
C ILE A 329 -34.86 -4.70 -6.04
N GLN A 330 -35.48 -4.91 -7.20
CA GLN A 330 -34.98 -5.83 -8.22
C GLN A 330 -33.60 -5.41 -8.76
N LYS A 331 -33.38 -4.11 -9.00
CA LYS A 331 -32.08 -3.57 -9.45
C LYS A 331 -30.99 -3.83 -8.41
N LEU A 332 -31.28 -3.57 -7.13
CA LEU A 332 -30.36 -3.84 -6.02
C LEU A 332 -30.09 -5.34 -5.84
N GLN A 333 -31.11 -6.19 -5.97
CA GLN A 333 -30.95 -7.65 -5.91
C GLN A 333 -30.08 -8.19 -7.05
N LYS A 334 -30.22 -7.63 -8.26
CA LYS A 334 -29.37 -7.97 -9.41
C LYS A 334 -27.92 -7.56 -9.16
N GLN A 335 -27.68 -6.32 -8.74
CA GLN A 335 -26.33 -5.84 -8.40
C GLN A 335 -25.68 -6.70 -7.30
N LEU A 336 -26.44 -7.07 -6.26
CA LEU A 336 -25.96 -7.94 -5.21
C LEU A 336 -25.59 -9.34 -5.73
N SER A 337 -26.35 -9.87 -6.69
CA SER A 337 -26.08 -11.17 -7.31
C SER A 337 -24.82 -11.13 -8.19
N ASP A 338 -24.65 -10.06 -8.98
CA ASP A 338 -23.46 -9.85 -9.81
C ASP A 338 -22.20 -9.69 -8.95
N LEU A 339 -22.27 -8.92 -7.85
CA LEU A 339 -21.19 -8.79 -6.88
C LEU A 339 -20.86 -10.11 -6.19
N LYS A 340 -21.86 -10.90 -5.80
CA LYS A 340 -21.65 -12.25 -5.24
C LYS A 340 -20.93 -13.17 -6.23
N LEU A 341 -21.30 -13.13 -7.51
CA LEU A 341 -20.66 -13.94 -8.55
C LEU A 341 -19.21 -13.50 -8.79
N SER A 342 -18.97 -12.19 -8.87
CA SER A 342 -17.62 -11.62 -9.00
C SER A 342 -16.73 -11.98 -7.81
N ASN A 343 -17.25 -11.88 -6.58
CA ASN A 343 -16.51 -12.27 -5.37
C ASN A 343 -16.17 -13.76 -5.38
N LYS A 344 -17.10 -14.63 -5.79
CA LYS A 344 -16.82 -16.07 -5.98
C LYS A 344 -15.70 -16.31 -7.01
N ASN A 345 -15.68 -15.55 -8.10
CA ASN A 345 -14.61 -15.61 -9.10
C ASN A 345 -13.27 -15.13 -8.54
N MET A 346 -13.22 -13.96 -7.91
CA MET A 346 -12.02 -13.42 -7.25
C MET A 346 -11.47 -14.38 -6.20
N LYS A 347 -12.34 -14.98 -5.37
CA LYS A 347 -11.95 -16.00 -4.39
C LYS A 347 -11.31 -17.22 -5.06
N THR A 348 -11.85 -17.64 -6.21
CA THR A 348 -11.29 -18.75 -7.01
C THR A 348 -9.95 -18.38 -7.66
N GLN A 349 -9.77 -17.13 -8.11
CA GLN A 349 -8.48 -16.67 -8.60
C GLN A 349 -7.45 -16.58 -7.47
N LEU A 350 -7.84 -16.07 -6.30
CA LEU A 350 -6.97 -15.97 -5.14
C LEU A 350 -6.47 -17.34 -4.67
N THR A 351 -7.34 -18.37 -4.65
CA THR A 351 -6.91 -19.73 -4.34
C THR A 351 -5.93 -20.28 -5.38
N LYS A 352 -6.15 -20.02 -6.68
CA LYS A 352 -5.19 -20.40 -7.73
C LYS A 352 -3.83 -19.69 -7.57
N ILE A 353 -3.83 -18.39 -7.27
CA ILE A 353 -2.61 -17.61 -7.04
C ILE A 353 -1.85 -18.15 -5.82
N ASN A 354 -2.56 -18.47 -4.73
CA ASN A 354 -1.94 -19.05 -3.54
C ASN A 354 -1.29 -20.41 -3.86
N VAL A 355 -1.97 -21.29 -4.59
CA VAL A 355 -1.40 -22.58 -5.03
C VAL A 355 -0.16 -22.38 -5.89
N LEU A 356 -0.16 -21.39 -6.80
CA LEU A 356 1.02 -21.07 -7.62
C LEU A 356 2.17 -20.51 -6.78
N LYS A 357 1.88 -19.63 -5.82
CA LYS A 357 2.87 -19.08 -4.88
C LYS A 357 3.52 -20.20 -4.07
N ASP A 358 2.72 -21.13 -3.53
CA ASP A 358 3.22 -22.26 -2.75
C ASP A 358 4.11 -23.17 -3.60
N LYS A 359 3.72 -23.43 -4.86
CA LYS A 359 4.53 -24.20 -5.81
C LYS A 359 5.87 -23.53 -6.12
N THR A 360 5.89 -22.20 -6.26
CA THR A 360 7.12 -21.43 -6.49
C THR A 360 8.01 -21.42 -5.26
N ILE A 361 7.44 -21.21 -4.07
CA ILE A 361 8.18 -21.30 -2.80
C ILE A 361 8.80 -22.70 -2.63
N MET A 362 8.05 -23.76 -2.94
CA MET A 362 8.56 -25.14 -2.88
C MET A 362 9.75 -25.36 -3.84
N LYS A 363 9.68 -24.84 -5.07
CA LYS A 363 10.80 -24.91 -6.03
C LYS A 363 12.03 -24.14 -5.52
N LEU A 364 11.83 -22.93 -4.98
CA LEU A 364 12.91 -22.12 -4.42
C LEU A 364 13.58 -22.81 -3.22
N ARG A 365 12.78 -23.41 -2.34
CA ARG A 365 13.28 -24.23 -1.23
C ARG A 365 14.11 -25.41 -1.74
N GLN A 366 13.63 -26.11 -2.77
CA GLN A 366 14.37 -27.22 -3.36
C GLN A 366 15.70 -26.79 -3.99
N SER A 367 15.74 -25.64 -4.68
CA SER A 367 17.02 -25.11 -5.20
C SER A 367 17.96 -24.66 -4.08
N LEU A 368 17.43 -24.07 -3.01
CA LEU A 368 18.22 -23.65 -1.85
C LEU A 368 18.89 -24.86 -1.19
N THR A 369 18.14 -25.93 -0.93
CA THR A 369 18.70 -27.17 -0.36
C THR A 369 19.78 -27.77 -1.26
N LYS A 370 19.62 -27.73 -2.59
CA LYS A 370 20.68 -28.19 -3.52
C LYS A 370 21.94 -27.34 -3.37
N VAL A 371 21.81 -26.01 -3.33
CA VAL A 371 22.95 -25.11 -3.14
C VAL A 371 23.62 -25.31 -1.78
N GLU A 372 22.85 -25.52 -0.71
CA GLU A 372 23.38 -25.85 0.61
C GLU A 372 24.20 -27.14 0.58
N THR A 373 23.69 -28.22 -0.02
CA THR A 373 24.46 -29.48 -0.13
C THR A 373 25.73 -29.32 -0.98
N MET A 374 25.71 -28.47 -2.02
CA MET A 374 26.90 -28.17 -2.82
C MET A 374 27.92 -27.36 -2.00
N LYS A 375 27.45 -26.36 -1.24
CA LYS A 375 28.29 -25.57 -0.33
C LYS A 375 28.93 -26.48 0.72
N GLU A 376 28.17 -27.36 1.35
CA GLU A 376 28.65 -28.28 2.38
C GLU A 376 29.72 -29.24 1.84
N LYS A 377 29.54 -29.75 0.61
CA LYS A 377 30.58 -30.53 -0.09
C LYS A 377 31.85 -29.72 -0.38
N VAL A 378 31.72 -28.48 -0.82
CA VAL A 378 32.87 -27.61 -1.09
C VAL A 378 33.60 -27.28 0.22
N VAL A 379 32.88 -27.05 1.32
CA VAL A 379 33.47 -26.84 2.65
C VAL A 379 34.25 -28.08 3.09
N MET A 380 33.67 -29.29 2.98
CA MET A 380 34.40 -30.53 3.30
C MET A 380 35.68 -30.68 2.46
N ASN A 381 35.61 -30.45 1.15
CA ASN A 381 36.79 -30.53 0.27
C ASN A 381 37.86 -29.48 0.63
N ILE A 382 37.46 -28.28 1.04
CA ILE A 382 38.41 -27.23 1.48
C ILE A 382 39.07 -27.63 2.79
N ASP A 383 38.32 -28.19 3.74
CA ASP A 383 38.87 -28.67 5.01
C ASP A 383 39.84 -29.85 4.79
N ASP A 384 39.54 -30.76 3.86
CA ASP A 384 40.45 -31.84 3.44
C ASP A 384 41.71 -31.30 2.76
N LEU A 385 41.60 -30.28 1.90
CA LEU A 385 42.77 -29.61 1.32
C LEU A 385 43.59 -28.86 2.38
N LYS A 386 42.94 -28.29 3.40
CA LYS A 386 43.61 -27.60 4.50
C LYS A 386 44.40 -28.57 5.37
N THR A 387 43.83 -29.72 5.70
CA THR A 387 44.51 -30.75 6.51
C THR A 387 45.71 -31.34 5.77
N THR A 388 45.57 -31.62 4.48
CA THR A 388 46.68 -32.08 3.63
C THR A 388 47.76 -31.02 3.44
N SER A 389 47.37 -29.75 3.23
CA SER A 389 48.32 -28.62 3.18
C SER A 389 49.09 -28.46 4.50
N HIS A 390 48.42 -28.52 5.65
CA HIS A 390 49.09 -28.45 6.95
C HIS A 390 50.03 -29.64 7.20
N SER A 391 49.65 -30.84 6.76
CA SER A 391 50.52 -32.02 6.82
C SER A 391 51.77 -31.84 5.97
N ALA A 392 51.61 -31.38 4.72
CA ALA A 392 52.72 -31.15 3.80
C ALA A 392 53.65 -30.01 4.28
N GLU A 393 53.09 -28.94 4.85
CA GLU A 393 53.88 -27.86 5.47
C GLU A 393 54.68 -28.36 6.66
N GLN A 394 54.11 -29.22 7.50
CA GLN A 394 54.79 -29.79 8.67
C GLN A 394 55.91 -30.75 8.25
N GLU A 395 55.67 -31.56 7.23
CA GLU A 395 56.68 -32.45 6.64
C GLU A 395 57.83 -31.65 6.00
N ALA A 396 57.51 -30.64 5.19
CA ALA A 396 58.49 -29.74 4.62
C ALA A 396 59.30 -28.98 5.69
N ARG A 397 58.68 -28.59 6.81
CA ARG A 397 59.39 -28.01 7.96
C ARG A 397 60.33 -29.01 8.61
N SER A 398 59.88 -30.24 8.86
CA SER A 398 60.71 -31.32 9.39
C SER A 398 61.90 -31.63 8.49
N ASP A 399 61.70 -31.71 7.18
CA ASP A 399 62.77 -32.01 6.23
C ASP A 399 63.74 -30.84 6.08
N LYS A 400 63.25 -29.60 6.13
CA LYS A 400 64.10 -28.41 6.20
C LYS A 400 64.93 -28.36 7.48
N GLU A 401 64.37 -28.81 8.61
CA GLU A 401 65.08 -28.92 9.88
C GLU A 401 66.16 -30.02 9.83
N LYS A 402 65.84 -31.20 9.26
CA LYS A 402 66.81 -32.28 9.03
C LYS A 402 67.94 -31.85 8.09
N ALA A 403 67.61 -31.14 7.01
CA ALA A 403 68.60 -30.60 6.09
C ALA A 403 69.52 -29.61 6.82
N ARG A 404 68.97 -28.72 7.66
CA ARG A 404 69.76 -27.81 8.50
C ARG A 404 70.69 -28.56 9.45
N GLN A 405 70.20 -29.61 10.13
CA GLN A 405 71.04 -30.45 10.99
C GLN A 405 72.15 -31.15 10.20
N MET A 406 71.86 -31.66 8.99
CA MET A 406 72.89 -32.23 8.10
C MET A 406 73.93 -31.18 7.69
N PHE A 407 73.51 -29.96 7.33
CA PHE A 407 74.43 -28.87 7.00
C PHE A 407 75.32 -28.50 8.19
N ASP A 408 74.77 -28.43 9.41
CA ASP A 408 75.55 -28.12 10.61
C ASP A 408 76.60 -29.21 10.93
N THR A 409 76.32 -30.49 10.63
CA THR A 409 77.31 -31.57 10.72
C THR A 409 78.35 -31.60 9.60
N VAL A 410 78.06 -31.04 8.42
CA VAL A 410 78.99 -30.94 7.27
C VAL A 410 79.84 -29.66 7.33
N THR A 411 79.44 -28.69 8.17
CA THR A 411 80.16 -27.43 8.38
C THR A 411 81.62 -27.58 8.86
N PRO A 412 82.02 -28.60 9.67
CA PRO A 412 83.43 -28.79 10.03
C PRO A 412 84.30 -29.28 8.86
N GLU A 413 83.72 -29.93 7.85
CA GLU A 413 84.46 -30.43 6.69
C GLU A 413 84.64 -29.34 5.61
N LEU A 414 83.67 -28.42 5.49
CA LEU A 414 83.69 -27.37 4.47
C LEU A 414 84.59 -26.17 4.84
N SER A 415 84.91 -25.99 6.13
CA SER A 415 85.89 -24.98 6.57
C SER A 415 87.32 -25.27 6.14
N ILE A 416 87.68 -26.53 5.84
CA ILE A 416 89.02 -26.90 5.38
C ILE A 416 89.15 -26.75 3.86
N ALA A 417 88.07 -26.92 3.09
CA ALA A 417 88.06 -26.73 1.65
C ALA A 417 87.87 -25.25 1.20
N LYS A 418 87.41 -24.37 2.10
CA LYS A 418 87.16 -22.95 1.79
C LYS A 418 88.43 -22.08 1.69
N ASN A 419 89.57 -22.55 2.22
CA ASN A 419 90.85 -21.82 2.11
C ASN A 419 91.65 -22.14 0.84
N ALA A 420 91.09 -22.93 -0.10
CA ALA A 420 91.80 -23.35 -1.31
C ALA A 420 91.12 -22.95 -2.64
N LEU A 421 90.02 -22.18 -2.62
CA LEU A 421 89.39 -21.73 -3.87
C LEU A 421 88.63 -20.41 -3.71
N GLU A 422 89.38 -19.33 -3.49
CA GLU A 422 88.92 -17.98 -3.84
C GLU A 422 89.28 -17.71 -5.30
N VAL A 423 88.26 -17.75 -6.18
CA VAL A 423 88.30 -17.06 -7.47
C VAL A 423 87.02 -16.23 -7.57
N SER A 424 87.15 -14.97 -7.22
CA SER A 424 86.19 -13.90 -7.50
C SER A 424 86.13 -13.63 -9.01
N GLY A 425 84.96 -13.64 -9.63
CA GLY A 425 84.84 -13.19 -11.03
C GLY A 425 83.50 -13.33 -11.75
N GLN A 426 82.49 -14.02 -11.21
CA GLN A 426 81.26 -14.28 -11.98
C GLN A 426 80.21 -13.16 -11.97
N GLU A 427 80.27 -12.19 -11.05
CA GLU A 427 79.31 -11.07 -11.03
C GLU A 427 79.70 -9.91 -11.97
N GLN A 428 80.99 -9.77 -12.32
CA GLN A 428 81.46 -8.70 -13.20
C GLN A 428 81.12 -9.00 -14.68
N GLU A 429 81.30 -10.25 -15.13
CA GLU A 429 81.06 -10.65 -16.54
C GLU A 429 79.59 -10.57 -16.97
N LEU A 430 78.66 -10.82 -16.04
CA LEU A 430 77.22 -10.67 -16.29
C LEU A 430 76.79 -9.20 -16.39
N GLY A 431 77.47 -8.30 -15.67
CA GLY A 431 77.28 -6.86 -15.77
C GLY A 431 77.76 -6.31 -17.11
N ASP A 432 78.96 -6.71 -17.53
CA ASP A 432 79.60 -6.25 -18.77
C ASP A 432 78.85 -6.76 -20.02
N PHE A 433 78.29 -7.97 -19.97
CA PHE A 433 77.47 -8.52 -21.06
C PHE A 433 76.13 -7.80 -21.21
N ARG A 434 75.46 -7.48 -20.09
CA ARG A 434 74.24 -6.65 -20.10
C ARG A 434 74.53 -5.25 -20.65
N GLU A 435 75.61 -4.62 -20.22
CA GLU A 435 76.03 -3.29 -20.70
C GLU A 435 76.29 -3.28 -22.22
N THR A 436 76.89 -4.36 -22.75
CA THR A 436 77.20 -4.49 -24.18
C THR A 436 75.94 -4.66 -25.05
N ILE A 437 74.97 -5.45 -24.60
CA ILE A 437 73.69 -5.63 -25.32
C ILE A 437 72.88 -4.33 -25.36
N LEU A 438 72.84 -3.59 -24.24
CA LEU A 438 72.09 -2.33 -24.14
C LEU A 438 72.70 -1.21 -25.01
N LYS A 439 74.04 -1.12 -25.13
CA LYS A 439 74.73 -0.20 -26.06
C LYS A 439 74.48 -0.54 -27.54
N MET A 440 74.39 -1.82 -27.91
CA MET A 440 74.09 -2.23 -29.29
C MET A 440 72.63 -1.92 -29.71
N LEU A 441 71.71 -1.85 -28.76
CA LEU A 441 70.29 -1.57 -29.00
C LEU A 441 69.92 -0.08 -28.92
N GLY A 442 70.89 0.81 -28.63
CA GLY A 442 70.72 2.26 -28.68
C GLY A 442 69.96 2.89 -27.52
N PHE A 443 69.82 2.20 -26.38
CA PHE A 443 69.10 2.70 -25.20
C PHE A 443 70.05 3.38 -24.19
N ASP A 444 69.67 4.57 -23.68
CA ASP A 444 70.43 5.29 -22.64
C ASP A 444 70.19 4.68 -21.24
N MET A 445 71.30 4.37 -20.56
CA MET A 445 71.42 3.60 -19.31
C MET A 445 70.60 4.15 -18.13
N LYS A 446 70.28 5.46 -18.09
CA LYS A 446 69.60 6.07 -16.92
C LYS A 446 68.08 6.07 -17.00
N THR A 447 67.51 5.70 -18.14
CA THR A 447 66.07 5.86 -18.42
C THR A 447 65.42 4.67 -19.11
N ALA A 448 66.19 3.66 -19.53
CA ALA A 448 65.69 2.51 -20.28
C ALA A 448 64.53 1.77 -19.60
N ASP A 449 64.58 1.53 -18.30
CA ASP A 449 63.50 0.83 -17.59
C ASP A 449 62.20 1.66 -17.56
N LYS A 450 62.31 2.99 -17.39
CA LYS A 450 61.15 3.90 -17.39
C LYS A 450 60.52 4.03 -18.78
N GLU A 451 61.35 4.07 -19.82
CA GLU A 451 60.88 4.16 -21.20
C GLU A 451 60.20 2.86 -21.64
N ILE A 452 60.79 1.70 -21.33
CA ILE A 452 60.20 0.39 -21.60
C ILE A 452 58.87 0.22 -20.84
N ILE A 453 58.80 0.65 -19.57
CA ILE A 453 57.57 0.62 -18.78
C ILE A 453 56.50 1.58 -19.35
N ASN A 454 56.88 2.76 -19.85
CA ASN A 454 55.94 3.69 -20.49
C ASN A 454 55.41 3.17 -21.82
N GLN A 455 56.25 2.54 -22.65
CA GLN A 455 55.84 1.94 -23.92
C GLN A 455 54.87 0.77 -23.69
N LEU A 456 55.11 -0.07 -22.67
CA LEU A 456 54.18 -1.13 -22.26
C LEU A 456 52.85 -0.57 -21.75
N LYS A 457 52.85 0.54 -21.00
CA LYS A 457 51.62 1.21 -20.55
C LYS A 457 50.78 1.75 -21.72
N LEU A 458 51.40 2.32 -22.74
CA LEU A 458 50.70 2.81 -23.94
C LEU A 458 50.02 1.66 -24.70
N ILE A 459 50.69 0.52 -24.84
CA ILE A 459 50.13 -0.67 -25.51
C ILE A 459 48.92 -1.21 -24.75
N ILE A 460 49.00 -1.27 -23.42
CA ILE A 460 47.88 -1.71 -22.57
C ILE A 460 46.68 -0.76 -22.69
N GLN A 461 46.91 0.56 -22.69
CA GLN A 461 45.83 1.54 -22.87
C GLN A 461 45.14 1.44 -24.24
N VAL A 462 45.90 1.23 -25.32
CA VAL A 462 45.33 1.04 -26.67
C VAL A 462 44.47 -0.24 -26.71
N TYR A 463 44.93 -1.32 -26.07
CA TYR A 463 44.18 -2.57 -25.98
C TYR A 463 42.86 -2.42 -25.20
N GLU A 464 42.89 -1.68 -24.08
CA GLU A 464 41.69 -1.41 -23.28
C GLU A 464 40.66 -0.52 -23.99
N ILE A 465 41.12 0.49 -24.75
CA ILE A 465 40.24 1.35 -25.55
C ILE A 465 39.58 0.56 -26.69
N SER A 466 40.33 -0.33 -27.35
CA SER A 466 39.80 -1.20 -28.41
C SER A 466 38.74 -2.19 -27.89
N ASN A 467 38.92 -2.73 -26.68
CA ASN A 467 37.91 -3.60 -26.06
C ASN A 467 36.66 -2.84 -25.58
N LYS A 468 36.80 -1.60 -25.08
CA LYS A 468 35.63 -0.80 -24.66
C LYS A 468 34.73 -0.38 -25.83
N SER A 469 35.31 -0.08 -27.00
CA SER A 469 34.57 0.24 -28.23
C SER A 469 33.72 -0.94 -28.73
N LYS A 470 34.15 -2.18 -28.47
CA LYS A 470 33.46 -3.38 -28.94
C LYS A 470 32.21 -3.75 -28.13
N ILE A 471 32.10 -3.25 -26.90
CA ILE A 471 30.96 -3.51 -26.00
C ILE A 471 29.82 -2.48 -26.24
N ALA A 472 30.15 -1.30 -26.78
CA ALA A 472 29.16 -0.24 -27.03
C ALA A 472 28.36 -0.42 -28.33
N SER A 473 28.89 -1.11 -29.36
CA SER A 473 28.14 -1.29 -30.63
C SER A 473 27.07 -2.39 -30.60
N ASP A 474 27.11 -3.28 -29.61
CA ASP A 474 26.17 -4.41 -29.53
C ASP A 474 24.86 -4.08 -28.79
N CYS A 475 24.68 -2.82 -28.34
CA CYS A 475 23.49 -2.39 -27.58
C CYS A 475 22.49 -1.50 -28.35
N GLU A 476 22.80 -1.02 -29.57
CA GLU A 476 21.89 -0.21 -30.39
C GLU A 476 21.47 -0.95 -31.67
N THR A 477 20.72 -2.04 -31.56
CA THR A 477 19.82 -2.50 -32.64
C THR A 477 18.72 -3.37 -32.03
N GLY A 478 17.63 -2.74 -31.62
CA GLY A 478 16.44 -3.50 -31.25
C GLY A 478 15.41 -2.71 -30.47
N GLN A 479 14.76 -1.76 -31.12
CA GLN A 479 13.34 -1.44 -30.92
C GLN A 479 12.95 -0.25 -31.81
N ASP A 480 12.37 -0.55 -32.97
CA ASP A 480 11.32 0.25 -33.60
C ASP A 480 10.63 -0.66 -34.62
N ASN A 481 9.55 -1.31 -34.15
CA ASN A 481 8.45 -1.87 -34.93
C ASN A 481 7.36 -2.30 -33.95
N GLU A 482 6.50 -1.34 -33.56
CA GLU A 482 5.04 -1.54 -33.43
C GLU A 482 4.31 -0.20 -33.45
#